data_AF-A0A517SXU3-F1
#
_entry.id   AF-A0A517SXU3-F1
#
_cell.length_a   1.000
_cell.length_b   1.000
_cell.length_c   1.000
_cell.angle_alpha   90.00
_cell.angle_beta   90.00
_cell.angle_gamma   90.00
#
_symmetry.space_group_name_H-M   'P 1'
#
loop_
_entity.id
_entity.type
_entity.pdbx_description
1 polymer ?
#
loop_
_entity_poly.entity_id
_entity_poly.type
_entity_poly.pdbx_seq_one_letter_code
_entity_poly.pdbx_strand_id
1 'polypeptide(L)'
;MRHGSNLDPPNRFEKLHCEADLEHLEWDQEHLRTLENRRVEYLFDASKSIVSENKSPDIPFRYSINPYRGCVHSCAYCYARPGHEYLGFNAGLDFETKIVVKRQAAELFAEFLGRTSWQPEPITFSGVTDCYQPAEREFRLTRQCLEVALECRQPISIITKNALVLRDLDLLKKLAADRLVHVYLSITTLDAQLAREMEPRTSIPSARLRAVESLADANVPVGVMMAPVIPGLNDSEIPTILEAAKQAGAITANYVLLRLPLTVEPVFVEWLQRTRPNHSEKVLGRVQETRGGQLNSAAWGERMRGTGIMADQIRSLFQVFRQKHGLDAKMPAYNCDLFEPPRPKSGQLRLF
;
A
#
# COMPACT_ATOMS: atom_id res chain seq x y z
N MET A 1 -4.20 -5.15 -20.63
CA MET A 1 -3.80 -5.14 -19.21
C MET A 1 -4.77 -4.17 -18.54
N ARG A 2 -5.43 -4.53 -17.44
CA ARG A 2 -6.35 -3.58 -16.80
C ARG A 2 -5.55 -2.55 -16.00
N HIS A 3 -5.76 -1.28 -16.33
CA HIS A 3 -5.13 -0.13 -15.69
C HIS A 3 -6.08 0.52 -14.69
N GLY A 4 -5.51 1.11 -13.64
CA GLY A 4 -6.25 1.84 -12.61
C GLY A 4 -6.54 3.27 -13.03
N SER A 5 -5.71 3.81 -13.92
CA SER A 5 -5.86 5.10 -14.56
C SER A 5 -5.85 4.91 -16.07
N ASN A 6 -6.70 5.63 -16.79
CA ASN A 6 -6.59 5.83 -18.24
C ASN A 6 -6.09 7.23 -18.59
N LEU A 7 -5.55 7.95 -17.61
CA LEU A 7 -5.11 9.34 -17.77
C LEU A 7 -3.58 9.40 -17.84
N ASP A 8 -3.07 10.31 -18.67
CA ASP A 8 -1.69 10.81 -18.65
C ASP A 8 -1.68 12.28 -18.19
N PRO A 9 -2.02 12.57 -16.93
CA PRO A 9 -2.13 13.94 -16.46
C PRO A 9 -0.76 14.62 -16.49
N PRO A 10 -0.70 15.95 -16.70
CA PRO A 10 0.57 16.68 -16.65
C PRO A 10 1.24 16.51 -15.29
N ASN A 11 2.57 16.37 -15.30
CA ASN A 11 3.35 16.38 -14.07
C ASN A 11 3.42 17.82 -13.54
N ARG A 12 3.01 18.02 -12.27
CA ARG A 12 2.95 19.33 -11.60
C ARG A 12 4.30 20.06 -11.46
N PHE A 13 5.42 19.37 -11.67
CA PHE A 13 6.77 19.94 -11.57
C PHE A 13 7.42 20.18 -12.93
N GLU A 14 6.87 19.63 -14.01
CA GLU A 14 7.42 19.78 -15.37
C GLU A 14 6.80 20.99 -16.08
N LYS A 15 7.61 21.69 -16.87
CA LYS A 15 7.16 22.87 -17.64
C LYS A 15 6.52 22.51 -18.97
N LEU A 16 6.90 21.37 -19.52
CA LEU A 16 6.43 20.88 -20.82
C LEU A 16 5.55 19.66 -20.59
N HIS A 17 4.38 19.68 -21.21
CA HIS A 17 3.50 18.53 -21.29
C HIS A 17 3.26 18.20 -22.76
N CYS A 18 3.49 16.95 -23.12
CA CYS A 18 3.19 16.44 -24.45
C CYS A 18 1.87 15.69 -24.39
N GLU A 19 0.89 16.14 -25.16
CA GLU A 19 -0.38 15.44 -25.36
C GLU A 19 -0.32 14.70 -26.69
N ALA A 20 -0.80 13.46 -26.71
CA ALA A 20 -0.89 12.69 -27.93
C ALA A 20 -2.03 13.25 -28.78
N ASP A 21 -1.72 13.73 -29.99
CA ASP A 21 -2.72 14.07 -30.98
C ASP A 21 -3.12 12.80 -31.74
N LEU A 22 -4.32 12.30 -31.43
CA LEU A 22 -4.85 11.06 -31.98
C LEU A 22 -5.92 11.31 -33.05
N GLU A 23 -6.20 12.56 -33.44
CA GLU A 23 -7.28 12.90 -34.39
C GLU A 23 -7.14 12.13 -35.72
N HIS A 24 -5.89 11.89 -36.14
CA HIS A 24 -5.60 11.15 -37.38
C HIS A 24 -5.51 9.62 -37.20
N LEU A 25 -5.62 9.12 -35.97
CA LEU A 25 -5.47 7.70 -35.61
C LEU A 25 -6.75 7.11 -35.02
N GLU A 26 -7.86 7.86 -34.96
CA GLU A 26 -9.15 7.42 -34.41
C GLU A 26 -9.71 6.16 -35.09
N TRP A 27 -9.40 5.97 -36.38
CA TRP A 27 -9.85 4.82 -37.16
C TRP A 27 -8.96 3.58 -36.99
N ASP A 28 -7.73 3.75 -36.48
CA ASP A 28 -6.78 2.65 -36.26
C ASP A 28 -7.04 1.99 -34.90
N GLN A 29 -8.02 1.09 -34.87
CA GLN A 29 -8.37 0.35 -33.66
C GLN A 29 -7.22 -0.51 -33.13
N GLU A 30 -6.27 -0.94 -33.98
CA GLU A 30 -5.12 -1.70 -33.53
C GLU A 30 -4.18 -0.78 -32.74
N HIS A 31 -3.87 0.40 -33.28
CA HIS A 31 -3.06 1.41 -32.59
C HIS A 31 -3.69 1.83 -31.26
N LEU A 32 -4.99 2.16 -31.24
CA LEU A 32 -5.68 2.54 -30.00
C LEU A 32 -5.62 1.45 -28.93
N ARG A 33 -5.73 0.16 -29.32
CA ARG A 33 -5.56 -0.97 -28.40
C ARG A 33 -4.14 -1.11 -27.85
N THR A 34 -3.12 -0.62 -28.55
CA THR A 34 -1.75 -0.62 -28.01
C THR A 34 -1.57 0.42 -26.92
N LEU A 35 -2.25 1.57 -27.02
CA LEU A 35 -2.25 2.62 -25.98
C LEU A 35 -2.92 2.14 -24.68
N GLU A 36 -3.93 1.28 -24.79
CA GLU A 36 -4.59 0.63 -23.64
C GLU A 36 -3.74 -0.49 -22.99
N ASN A 37 -2.70 -0.97 -23.67
CA ASN A 37 -1.87 -2.10 -23.25
C ASN A 37 -0.42 -1.69 -22.99
N ARG A 38 -0.22 -0.57 -22.26
CA ARG A 38 1.13 -0.14 -21.88
C ARG A 38 1.83 -1.22 -21.07
N ARG A 39 2.97 -1.68 -21.60
CA ARG A 39 3.84 -2.64 -20.93
C ARG A 39 4.44 -2.00 -19.68
N VAL A 40 4.67 -2.83 -18.67
CA VAL A 40 5.40 -2.40 -17.47
C VAL A 40 6.89 -2.34 -17.80
N GLU A 41 7.51 -1.21 -17.52
CA GLU A 41 8.93 -0.92 -17.63
C GLU A 41 9.55 -0.89 -16.24
N TYR A 42 10.67 -1.59 -16.06
CA TYR A 42 11.45 -1.56 -14.82
C TYR A 42 12.68 -0.69 -14.99
N LEU A 43 12.72 0.41 -14.24
CA LEU A 43 13.80 1.40 -14.27
C LEU A 43 14.72 1.18 -13.07
N PHE A 44 16.01 0.97 -13.29
CA PHE A 44 16.95 0.75 -12.19
C PHE A 44 17.42 2.06 -11.58
N ASP A 45 17.25 2.18 -10.26
CA ASP A 45 17.56 3.38 -9.52
C ASP A 45 18.89 3.26 -8.76
N ALA A 46 19.57 4.40 -8.63
CA ALA A 46 20.86 4.56 -7.98
C ALA A 46 20.74 5.28 -6.62
N SER A 47 19.63 5.06 -5.90
CA SER A 47 19.38 5.60 -4.56
C SER A 47 20.61 5.45 -3.65
N LYS A 48 20.83 6.45 -2.81
CA LYS A 48 21.87 6.44 -1.76
C LYS A 48 21.30 6.20 -0.36
N SER A 49 19.98 6.02 -0.27
CA SER A 49 19.29 5.67 0.97
C SER A 49 17.99 4.94 0.66
N ILE A 50 17.53 4.12 1.61
CA ILE A 50 16.30 3.33 1.46
C ILE A 50 15.25 3.63 2.54
N VAL A 51 15.70 3.98 3.74
CA VAL A 51 14.82 4.32 4.87
C VAL A 51 14.41 5.79 4.78
N SER A 52 13.11 6.05 4.84
CA SER A 52 12.53 7.40 4.87
C SER A 52 11.85 7.65 6.21
N GLU A 53 12.08 8.83 6.76
CA GLU A 53 11.42 9.32 7.98
C GLU A 53 10.19 10.16 7.64
N ASN A 54 9.13 10.01 8.42
CA ASN A 54 7.97 10.89 8.36
C ASN A 54 7.62 11.40 9.76
N LYS A 55 6.96 12.57 9.81
CA LYS A 55 6.52 13.23 11.06
C LYS A 55 5.01 13.38 11.11
N SER A 56 4.28 12.52 10.40
CA SER A 56 2.83 12.64 10.29
C SER A 56 2.16 12.18 11.60
N PRO A 57 1.25 12.98 12.18
CA PRO A 57 0.52 12.59 13.39
C PRO A 57 -0.57 11.53 13.12
N ASP A 58 -0.86 11.22 11.85
CA ASP A 58 -1.97 10.35 11.45
C ASP A 58 -1.56 8.89 11.23
N ILE A 59 -0.26 8.59 11.19
CA ILE A 59 0.24 7.24 11.00
C ILE A 59 1.04 6.78 12.21
N PRO A 60 0.93 5.50 12.61
CA PRO A 60 1.51 5.00 13.85
C PRO A 60 3.00 4.63 13.73
N PHE A 61 3.66 5.06 12.65
CA PHE A 61 5.06 4.72 12.38
C PHE A 61 5.83 5.95 11.87
N ARG A 62 7.12 6.00 12.19
CA ARG A 62 8.02 7.09 11.81
C ARG A 62 8.92 6.71 10.63
N TYR A 63 9.44 5.49 10.58
CA TYR A 63 10.31 5.03 9.49
C TYR A 63 9.61 4.07 8.53
N SER A 64 9.96 4.18 7.25
CA SER A 64 9.48 3.26 6.22
C SER A 64 10.55 2.89 5.21
N ILE A 65 10.39 1.71 4.61
CA ILE A 65 11.17 1.22 3.48
C ILE A 65 10.25 0.95 2.30
N ASN A 66 10.69 1.39 1.13
CA ASN A 66 10.02 1.17 -0.15
C ASN A 66 11.07 0.70 -1.16
N PRO A 67 11.18 -0.62 -1.42
CA PRO A 67 12.14 -1.18 -2.39
C PRO A 67 11.85 -0.76 -3.84
N TYR A 68 10.63 -0.28 -4.08
CA TYR A 68 10.16 0.19 -5.38
C TYR A 68 9.61 1.62 -5.28
N ARG A 69 9.50 2.33 -6.41
CA ARG A 69 8.61 3.50 -6.57
C ARG A 69 7.72 3.30 -7.78
N GLY A 70 6.46 3.73 -7.67
CA GLY A 70 5.40 3.23 -8.56
C GLY A 70 4.85 1.90 -8.03
N CYS A 71 3.69 1.49 -8.52
CA CYS A 71 3.08 0.23 -8.11
C CYS A 71 2.25 -0.40 -9.22
N VAL A 72 2.64 -1.61 -9.63
CA VAL A 72 1.93 -2.40 -10.66
C VAL A 72 0.55 -2.82 -10.19
N HIS A 73 0.17 -2.68 -8.92
CA HIS A 73 -1.19 -3.02 -8.49
C HIS A 73 -2.29 -2.21 -9.19
N SER A 74 -1.99 -1.00 -9.69
CA SER A 74 -2.95 -0.16 -10.42
C SER A 74 -4.22 0.15 -9.62
N CYS A 75 -4.11 0.43 -8.32
CA CYS A 75 -5.30 0.82 -7.57
C CYS A 75 -5.77 2.20 -8.06
N ALA A 76 -7.03 2.32 -8.48
CA ALA A 76 -7.59 3.60 -8.96
C ALA A 76 -7.51 4.70 -7.89
N TYR A 77 -7.66 4.33 -6.62
CA TYR A 77 -7.68 5.22 -5.45
C TYR A 77 -6.28 5.45 -4.81
N CYS A 78 -5.19 5.01 -5.44
CA CYS A 78 -3.89 4.95 -4.77
C CYS A 78 -3.35 6.34 -4.38
N TYR A 79 -3.31 6.65 -3.07
CA TYR A 79 -2.80 7.94 -2.56
C TYR A 79 -1.32 8.21 -2.89
N ALA A 80 -0.56 7.18 -3.28
CA ALA A 80 0.87 7.29 -3.53
C ALA A 80 1.20 7.79 -4.94
N ARG A 81 0.22 7.86 -5.85
CA ARG A 81 0.37 8.34 -7.23
C ARG A 81 1.13 9.68 -7.34
N PRO A 82 0.83 10.71 -6.54
CA PRO A 82 1.54 12.00 -6.63
C PRO A 82 3.03 11.90 -6.29
N GLY A 83 3.46 10.86 -5.56
CA GLY A 83 4.86 10.62 -5.25
C GLY A 83 5.72 10.29 -6.47
N HIS A 84 5.10 9.92 -7.59
CA HIS A 84 5.77 9.63 -8.87
C HIS A 84 6.16 10.90 -9.62
N GLU A 85 5.44 12.01 -9.40
CA GLU A 85 5.70 13.29 -10.06
C GLU A 85 7.07 13.85 -9.71
N TYR A 86 7.59 13.58 -8.51
CA TYR A 86 8.95 13.95 -8.10
C TYR A 86 10.06 13.25 -8.91
N LEU A 87 9.72 12.31 -9.79
CA LEU A 87 10.66 11.63 -10.70
C LEU A 87 10.57 12.15 -12.14
N GLY A 88 9.75 13.16 -12.41
CA GLY A 88 9.47 13.63 -13.77
C GLY A 88 8.37 12.81 -14.49
N PHE A 89 7.81 11.78 -13.85
CA PHE A 89 6.74 10.96 -14.42
C PHE A 89 5.33 11.46 -14.09
N ASN A 90 4.31 11.05 -14.84
CA ASN A 90 2.92 11.37 -14.46
C ASN A 90 2.38 10.50 -13.30
N ALA A 91 1.35 11.00 -12.61
CA ALA A 91 0.66 10.29 -11.52
C ALA A 91 -0.49 9.38 -11.99
N GLY A 92 -0.75 9.32 -13.30
CA GLY A 92 -1.73 8.44 -13.93
C GLY A 92 -1.11 7.10 -14.35
N LEU A 93 -0.99 6.87 -15.65
CA LEU A 93 -0.46 5.63 -16.22
C LEU A 93 1.02 5.38 -15.89
N ASP A 94 1.87 6.42 -15.83
CA ASP A 94 3.29 6.20 -15.55
C ASP A 94 3.50 5.57 -14.17
N PHE A 95 2.76 6.00 -13.14
CA PHE A 95 2.86 5.42 -11.78
C PHE A 95 2.71 3.89 -11.74
N GLU A 96 1.92 3.34 -12.64
CA GLU A 96 1.59 1.91 -12.67
C GLU A 96 2.23 1.14 -13.84
N THR A 97 2.96 1.83 -14.71
CA THR A 97 3.69 1.23 -15.85
C THR A 97 5.20 1.44 -15.76
N LYS A 98 5.69 2.53 -15.17
CA LYS A 98 7.12 2.81 -14.96
C LYS A 98 7.48 2.55 -13.50
N ILE A 99 8.07 1.40 -13.23
CA ILE A 99 8.40 0.98 -11.87
C ILE A 99 9.88 1.15 -11.63
N VAL A 100 10.20 2.03 -10.69
CA VAL A 100 11.57 2.26 -10.29
C VAL A 100 11.99 1.22 -9.26
N VAL A 101 13.06 0.48 -9.54
CA VAL A 101 13.56 -0.66 -8.77
C VAL A 101 14.87 -0.28 -8.09
N LYS A 102 14.87 -0.26 -6.75
CA LYS A 102 16.06 0.09 -5.95
C LYS A 102 16.89 -1.16 -5.67
N ARG A 103 17.71 -1.58 -6.63
CA ARG A 103 18.45 -2.86 -6.56
C ARG A 103 19.36 -3.00 -5.33
N GLN A 104 19.80 -1.89 -4.74
CA GLN A 104 20.66 -1.86 -3.55
C GLN A 104 19.85 -1.76 -2.23
N ALA A 105 18.56 -2.09 -2.24
CA ALA A 105 17.68 -1.85 -1.09
C ALA A 105 18.17 -2.53 0.19
N ALA A 106 18.63 -3.79 0.11
CA ALA A 106 19.10 -4.53 1.27
C ALA A 106 20.44 -4.00 1.78
N GLU A 107 21.38 -3.67 0.89
CA GLU A 107 22.66 -3.09 1.27
C GLU A 107 22.50 -1.72 1.94
N LEU A 108 21.67 -0.86 1.37
CA LEU A 108 21.36 0.45 1.95
C LEU A 108 20.59 0.33 3.27
N PHE A 109 19.81 -0.74 3.44
CA PHE A 109 19.11 -1.00 4.69
C PHE A 109 20.09 -1.40 5.78
N ALA A 110 21.01 -2.34 5.49
CA ALA A 110 22.07 -2.71 6.41
C ALA A 110 22.96 -1.50 6.75
N GLU A 111 23.33 -0.68 5.77
CA GLU A 111 24.09 0.56 6.02
C GLU A 111 23.35 1.50 6.98
N PHE A 112 22.04 1.68 6.79
CA PHE A 112 21.22 2.49 7.68
C PHE A 112 21.20 1.95 9.12
N LEU A 113 20.98 0.64 9.30
CA LEU A 113 20.98 -0.01 10.62
C LEU A 113 22.37 0.01 11.28
N GLY A 114 23.43 0.11 10.48
CA GLY A 114 24.81 0.20 10.96
C GLY A 114 25.17 1.53 11.62
N ARG A 115 24.34 2.58 11.48
CA ARG A 115 24.62 3.91 12.04
C ARG A 115 24.67 3.88 13.57
N THR A 116 25.68 4.51 14.16
CA THR A 116 25.85 4.61 15.63
C THR A 116 24.71 5.35 16.31
N SER A 117 24.03 6.24 15.59
CA SER A 117 22.86 6.98 16.07
C SER A 117 21.54 6.22 15.96
N TRP A 118 21.52 5.06 15.29
CA TRP A 118 20.29 4.30 15.13
C TRP A 118 19.85 3.70 16.46
N GLN A 119 18.58 3.92 16.80
CA GLN A 119 17.91 3.30 17.93
C GLN A 119 16.81 2.41 17.37
N PRO A 120 16.73 1.12 17.74
CA PRO A 120 15.80 0.19 17.14
C PRO A 120 14.36 0.59 17.42
N GLU A 121 13.65 0.97 16.35
CA GLU A 121 12.21 1.16 16.33
C GLU A 121 11.61 0.52 15.06
N PRO A 122 10.31 0.17 15.04
CA PRO A 122 9.72 -0.54 13.92
C PRO A 122 9.81 0.22 12.59
N ILE A 123 10.33 -0.44 11.55
CA ILE A 123 10.39 0.12 10.19
C ILE A 123 9.29 -0.51 9.33
N THR A 124 8.46 0.32 8.72
CA THR A 124 7.30 -0.15 7.96
C THR A 124 7.58 -0.29 6.47
N PHE A 125 7.34 -1.47 5.91
CA PHE A 125 7.33 -1.72 4.47
C PHE A 125 6.01 -1.31 3.86
N SER A 126 6.06 -0.89 2.60
CA SER A 126 4.90 -0.47 1.79
C SER A 126 4.24 0.86 2.20
N GLY A 127 5.06 1.87 2.51
CA GLY A 127 4.54 3.21 2.86
C GLY A 127 3.95 3.98 1.67
N VAL A 128 4.52 3.84 0.47
CA VAL A 128 4.09 4.55 -0.77
C VAL A 128 4.14 3.66 -2.02
N THR A 129 4.31 2.37 -1.84
CA THR A 129 4.23 1.33 -2.87
C THR A 129 3.87 0.02 -2.17
N ASP A 130 3.53 -1.04 -2.90
CA ASP A 130 3.42 -2.37 -2.28
C ASP A 130 4.75 -3.12 -2.47
N CYS A 131 5.39 -3.52 -1.38
CA CYS A 131 6.65 -4.27 -1.42
C CYS A 131 6.48 -5.67 -2.03
N TYR A 132 5.27 -6.25 -2.01
CA TYR A 132 4.92 -7.52 -2.64
C TYR A 132 4.12 -7.35 -3.94
N GLN A 133 4.24 -6.20 -4.61
CA GLN A 133 3.72 -6.06 -5.97
C GLN A 133 4.32 -7.11 -6.93
N PRO A 134 3.69 -7.40 -8.09
CA PRO A 134 4.16 -8.43 -9.01
C PRO A 134 5.67 -8.45 -9.33
N ALA A 135 6.32 -7.28 -9.37
CA ALA A 135 7.77 -7.13 -9.57
C ALA A 135 8.62 -7.91 -8.55
N GLU A 136 8.13 -8.05 -7.31
CA GLU A 136 8.83 -8.75 -6.22
C GLU A 136 9.03 -10.25 -6.50
N ARG A 137 8.26 -10.84 -7.42
CA ARG A 137 8.47 -12.24 -7.85
C ARG A 137 9.84 -12.43 -8.50
N GLU A 138 10.29 -11.42 -9.24
CA GLU A 138 11.56 -11.42 -9.97
C GLU A 138 12.70 -10.87 -9.11
N PHE A 139 12.56 -9.64 -8.60
CA PHE A 139 13.70 -8.94 -7.99
C PHE A 139 14.00 -9.37 -6.54
N ARG A 140 13.00 -9.90 -5.82
CA ARG A 140 13.15 -10.39 -4.44
C ARG A 140 13.77 -9.39 -3.45
N LEU A 141 13.60 -8.07 -3.68
CA LEU A 141 14.24 -7.04 -2.86
C LEU A 141 13.65 -6.98 -1.46
N THR A 142 12.34 -7.18 -1.34
CA THR A 142 11.68 -7.26 -0.04
C THR A 142 12.22 -8.43 0.74
N ARG A 143 12.35 -9.61 0.12
CA ARG A 143 12.96 -10.78 0.77
C ARG A 143 14.36 -10.48 1.30
N GLN A 144 15.24 -9.89 0.47
CA GLN A 144 16.60 -9.54 0.90
C GLN A 144 16.59 -8.55 2.08
N CYS A 145 15.68 -7.58 2.09
CA CYS A 145 15.51 -6.69 3.24
C CYS A 145 14.99 -7.43 4.49
N LEU A 146 14.15 -8.47 4.35
CA LEU A 146 13.73 -9.32 5.47
C LEU A 146 14.88 -10.16 6.03
N GLU A 147 15.79 -10.62 5.17
CA GLU A 147 17.01 -11.32 5.59
C GLU A 147 17.90 -10.39 6.43
N VAL A 148 18.08 -9.14 5.99
CA VAL A 148 18.79 -8.10 6.77
C VAL A 148 18.08 -7.81 8.09
N ALA A 149 16.74 -7.67 8.08
CA ALA A 149 15.97 -7.43 9.30
C ALA A 149 16.13 -8.57 10.30
N LEU A 150 16.14 -9.82 9.82
CA LEU A 150 16.34 -11.00 10.65
C LEU A 150 17.77 -11.07 11.20
N GLU A 151 18.79 -10.81 10.38
CA GLU A 151 20.19 -10.78 10.82
C GLU A 151 20.41 -9.74 11.92
N CYS A 152 19.83 -8.54 11.75
CA CYS A 152 19.99 -7.45 12.71
C CYS A 152 18.97 -7.50 13.85
N ARG A 153 18.07 -8.50 13.86
CA ARG A 153 16.88 -8.56 14.74
C ARG A 153 16.12 -7.23 14.81
N GLN A 154 15.98 -6.56 13.68
CA GLN A 154 15.33 -5.27 13.54
C GLN A 154 13.80 -5.45 13.44
N PRO A 155 13.00 -4.84 14.32
CA PRO A 155 11.55 -4.87 14.21
C PRO A 155 11.04 -4.23 12.92
N ILE A 156 10.07 -4.87 12.27
CA ILE A 156 9.48 -4.43 11.02
C ILE A 156 7.96 -4.62 10.99
N SER A 157 7.28 -3.78 10.21
CA SER A 157 5.86 -3.95 9.89
C SER A 157 5.71 -4.10 8.37
N ILE A 158 4.80 -4.94 7.92
CA ILE A 158 4.50 -5.12 6.50
C ILE A 158 3.03 -4.85 6.25
N ILE A 159 2.70 -4.05 5.24
CA ILE A 159 1.34 -3.99 4.71
C ILE A 159 1.34 -4.37 3.22
N THR A 160 0.40 -5.21 2.79
CA THR A 160 0.32 -5.63 1.37
C THR A 160 -1.09 -6.03 0.94
N LYS A 161 -1.34 -5.99 -0.37
CA LYS A 161 -2.53 -6.53 -1.04
C LYS A 161 -2.28 -7.88 -1.72
N ASN A 162 -1.09 -8.47 -1.57
CA ASN A 162 -0.71 -9.64 -2.34
C ASN A 162 -0.39 -10.85 -1.43
N ALA A 163 -0.96 -12.01 -1.74
CA ALA A 163 -0.67 -13.27 -1.07
C ALA A 163 0.78 -13.75 -1.29
N LEU A 164 1.55 -13.07 -2.16
CA LEU A 164 2.97 -13.31 -2.39
C LEU A 164 3.80 -13.21 -1.09
N VAL A 165 3.33 -12.49 -0.06
CA VAL A 165 3.97 -12.46 1.26
C VAL A 165 4.22 -13.85 1.85
N LEU A 166 3.39 -14.85 1.52
CA LEU A 166 3.56 -16.23 1.98
C LEU A 166 4.82 -16.91 1.42
N ARG A 167 5.41 -16.40 0.34
CA ARG A 167 6.71 -16.89 -0.17
C ARG A 167 7.78 -16.80 0.90
N ASP A 168 7.73 -15.75 1.72
CA ASP A 168 8.77 -15.44 2.72
C ASP A 168 8.34 -15.88 4.13
N LEU A 169 7.37 -16.80 4.24
CA LEU A 169 6.87 -17.33 5.50
C LEU A 169 7.99 -17.96 6.35
N ASP A 170 9.03 -18.50 5.72
CA ASP A 170 10.22 -19.04 6.38
C ASP A 170 10.97 -17.98 7.20
N LEU A 171 11.04 -16.74 6.71
CA LEU A 171 11.65 -15.60 7.40
C LEU A 171 10.68 -14.98 8.41
N LEU A 172 9.41 -14.81 8.01
CA LEU A 172 8.38 -14.20 8.85
C LEU A 172 8.16 -15.00 10.15
N LYS A 173 8.19 -16.34 10.09
CA LYS A 173 8.10 -17.19 11.29
C LYS A 173 9.24 -16.95 12.28
N LYS A 174 10.46 -16.79 11.78
CA LYS A 174 11.64 -16.54 12.63
C LYS A 174 11.56 -15.16 13.29
N LEU A 175 11.20 -14.14 12.52
CA LEU A 175 10.96 -12.79 13.04
C LEU A 175 9.81 -12.78 14.06
N ALA A 176 8.74 -13.53 13.81
CA ALA A 176 7.58 -13.58 14.70
C ALA A 176 7.90 -14.25 16.04
N ALA A 177 8.74 -15.30 16.05
CA ALA A 177 9.18 -15.96 17.27
C ALA A 177 9.86 -14.99 18.25
N ASP A 178 10.60 -14.01 17.72
CA ASP A 178 11.28 -12.98 18.49
C ASP A 178 10.44 -11.70 18.72
N ARG A 179 9.17 -11.69 18.26
CA ARG A 179 8.26 -10.51 18.26
C ARG A 179 8.81 -9.32 17.47
N LEU A 180 9.38 -9.60 16.29
CA LEU A 180 10.01 -8.60 15.42
C LEU A 180 9.17 -8.25 14.19
N VAL A 181 8.04 -8.93 13.93
CA VAL A 181 7.24 -8.67 12.73
C VAL A 181 5.74 -8.61 13.02
N HIS A 182 5.07 -7.63 12.42
CA HIS A 182 3.63 -7.65 12.19
C HIS A 182 3.34 -7.59 10.70
N VAL A 183 2.30 -8.31 10.27
CA VAL A 183 1.84 -8.31 8.88
C VAL A 183 0.40 -7.81 8.80
N TYR A 184 0.11 -6.93 7.86
CA TYR A 184 -1.23 -6.45 7.56
C TYR A 184 -1.59 -6.78 6.12
N LEU A 185 -2.75 -7.41 5.93
CA LEU A 185 -3.33 -7.60 4.60
C LEU A 185 -4.43 -6.59 4.36
N SER A 186 -4.35 -5.87 3.25
CA SER A 186 -5.41 -4.94 2.85
C SER A 186 -6.53 -5.68 2.13
N ILE A 187 -7.72 -5.70 2.76
CA ILE A 187 -8.95 -6.30 2.23
C ILE A 187 -9.98 -5.17 2.14
N THR A 188 -10.21 -4.68 0.93
CA THR A 188 -11.09 -3.53 0.65
C THR A 188 -12.52 -3.96 0.32
N THR A 189 -12.70 -5.17 -0.21
CA THR A 189 -13.99 -5.76 -0.61
C THR A 189 -13.83 -7.28 -0.61
N LEU A 190 -14.93 -8.01 -0.40
CA LEU A 190 -15.02 -9.45 -0.64
C LEU A 190 -15.53 -9.76 -2.06
N ASP A 191 -16.07 -8.76 -2.76
CA ASP A 191 -16.48 -8.88 -4.16
C ASP A 191 -15.24 -8.95 -5.08
N ALA A 192 -15.02 -10.13 -5.67
CA ALA A 192 -13.92 -10.37 -6.59
C ALA A 192 -14.02 -9.56 -7.90
N GLN A 193 -15.23 -9.18 -8.33
CA GLN A 193 -15.43 -8.33 -9.50
C GLN A 193 -15.02 -6.89 -9.17
N LEU A 194 -15.53 -6.32 -8.08
CA LEU A 194 -15.12 -4.98 -7.64
C LEU A 194 -13.60 -4.92 -7.41
N ALA A 195 -13.00 -5.92 -6.77
CA ALA A 195 -11.55 -5.98 -6.59
C ALA A 195 -10.80 -5.98 -7.94
N ARG A 196 -11.26 -6.75 -8.93
CA ARG A 196 -10.64 -6.82 -10.26
C ARG A 196 -10.77 -5.52 -11.05
N GLU A 197 -11.82 -4.74 -10.81
CA GLU A 197 -12.03 -3.43 -11.45
C GLU A 197 -11.20 -2.34 -10.77
N MET A 198 -11.14 -2.35 -9.44
CA MET A 198 -10.56 -1.28 -8.64
C MET A 198 -9.06 -1.44 -8.37
N GLU A 199 -8.58 -2.69 -8.28
CA GLU A 199 -7.22 -3.07 -7.91
C GLU A 199 -6.75 -4.31 -8.72
N PRO A 200 -6.72 -4.20 -10.06
CA PRO A 200 -6.75 -5.33 -11.01
C PRO A 200 -5.59 -6.31 -10.91
N ARG A 201 -4.44 -5.88 -10.39
CA ARG A 201 -3.20 -6.68 -10.35
C ARG A 201 -2.80 -7.08 -8.94
N THR A 202 -3.72 -6.96 -7.98
CA THR A 202 -3.59 -7.49 -6.63
C THR A 202 -4.07 -8.95 -6.54
N SER A 203 -3.83 -9.61 -5.42
CA SER A 203 -4.46 -10.92 -5.16
C SER A 203 -5.98 -10.75 -5.02
N ILE A 204 -6.77 -11.73 -5.46
CA ILE A 204 -8.22 -11.72 -5.21
C ILE A 204 -8.52 -11.75 -3.70
N PRO A 205 -9.68 -11.24 -3.24
CA PRO A 205 -10.01 -11.17 -1.81
C PRO A 205 -9.87 -12.51 -1.07
N SER A 206 -10.35 -13.60 -1.66
CA SER A 206 -10.24 -14.93 -1.06
C SER A 206 -8.80 -15.42 -0.89
N ALA A 207 -7.89 -15.03 -1.78
CA ALA A 207 -6.46 -15.35 -1.64
C ALA A 207 -5.79 -14.52 -0.53
N ARG A 208 -6.23 -13.27 -0.32
CA ARG A 208 -5.78 -12.45 0.80
C ARG A 208 -6.25 -13.02 2.13
N LEU A 209 -7.50 -13.47 2.24
CA LEU A 209 -8.02 -14.15 3.44
C LEU A 209 -7.24 -15.44 3.74
N ARG A 210 -6.98 -16.30 2.74
CA ARG A 210 -6.11 -17.48 2.93
C ARG A 210 -4.70 -17.12 3.37
N ALA A 211 -4.18 -15.97 2.94
CA ALA A 211 -2.88 -15.50 3.42
C ALA A 211 -2.92 -15.05 4.88
N VAL A 212 -4.02 -14.44 5.34
CA VAL A 212 -4.23 -14.15 6.76
C VAL A 212 -4.25 -15.45 7.56
N GLU A 213 -5.02 -16.45 7.12
CA GLU A 213 -5.10 -17.78 7.75
C GLU A 213 -3.73 -18.46 7.83
N SER A 214 -3.01 -18.53 6.71
CA SER A 214 -1.68 -19.16 6.67
C SER A 214 -0.64 -18.45 7.56
N LEU A 215 -0.74 -17.12 7.71
CA LEU A 215 0.13 -16.36 8.62
C LEU A 215 -0.26 -16.62 10.08
N ALA A 216 -1.55 -16.63 10.40
CA ALA A 216 -2.06 -16.90 11.73
C ALA A 216 -1.67 -18.32 12.20
N ASP A 217 -1.88 -19.34 11.36
CA ASP A 217 -1.50 -20.73 11.63
C ASP A 217 0.02 -20.89 11.87
N ALA A 218 0.81 -20.04 11.22
CA ALA A 218 2.26 -19.99 11.38
C ALA A 218 2.71 -19.18 12.63
N ASN A 219 1.77 -18.69 13.45
CA ASN A 219 1.98 -17.81 14.58
C ASN A 219 2.65 -16.47 14.22
N VAL A 220 2.43 -15.98 13.00
CA VAL A 220 2.85 -14.63 12.58
C VAL A 220 1.72 -13.66 12.93
N PRO A 221 1.96 -12.62 13.77
CA PRO A 221 0.91 -11.67 14.13
C PRO A 221 0.39 -10.95 12.89
N VAL A 222 -0.89 -11.18 12.58
CA VAL A 222 -1.52 -10.69 11.35
C VAL A 222 -2.77 -9.86 11.66
N GLY A 223 -2.92 -8.76 10.93
CA GLY A 223 -4.08 -7.88 10.99
C GLY A 223 -4.65 -7.60 9.61
N VAL A 224 -5.85 -7.03 9.59
CA VAL A 224 -6.52 -6.62 8.35
C VAL A 224 -6.68 -5.11 8.29
N MET A 225 -6.45 -4.55 7.10
CA MET A 225 -6.66 -3.14 6.83
C MET A 225 -7.73 -2.96 5.75
N MET A 226 -8.91 -2.46 6.12
CA MET A 226 -9.92 -2.03 5.15
C MET A 226 -9.59 -0.61 4.68
N ALA A 227 -8.61 -0.50 3.78
CA ALA A 227 -8.12 0.77 3.27
C ALA A 227 -8.03 0.80 1.73
N PRO A 228 -8.89 1.56 1.04
CA PRO A 228 -9.89 2.48 1.59
C PRO A 228 -11.25 1.84 1.92
N VAL A 229 -11.96 2.43 2.87
CA VAL A 229 -13.43 2.45 2.89
C VAL A 229 -13.89 3.60 1.98
N ILE A 230 -14.71 3.26 0.99
CA ILE A 230 -15.28 4.14 -0.02
C ILE A 230 -16.80 4.20 0.22
N PRO A 231 -17.31 5.33 0.77
CA PRO A 231 -18.73 5.52 1.03
C PRO A 231 -19.61 5.28 -0.20
N GLY A 232 -20.65 4.46 -0.05
CA GLY A 232 -21.57 4.11 -1.13
C GLY A 232 -21.04 3.07 -2.12
N LEU A 233 -19.82 2.53 -1.92
CA LEU A 233 -19.22 1.52 -2.79
C LEU A 233 -18.88 0.22 -2.04
N ASN A 234 -18.10 0.28 -0.96
CA ASN A 234 -17.69 -0.91 -0.19
C ASN A 234 -17.92 -0.76 1.33
N ASP A 235 -18.39 0.38 1.81
CA ASP A 235 -18.66 0.65 3.22
C ASP A 235 -19.71 -0.32 3.82
N SER A 236 -20.67 -0.75 3.01
CA SER A 236 -21.65 -1.77 3.41
C SER A 236 -21.03 -3.15 3.72
N GLU A 237 -19.81 -3.43 3.24
CA GLU A 237 -19.11 -4.70 3.46
C GLU A 237 -18.32 -4.74 4.79
N ILE A 238 -18.30 -3.64 5.56
CA ILE A 238 -17.59 -3.58 6.85
C ILE A 238 -17.93 -4.79 7.75
N PRO A 239 -19.20 -5.14 8.00
CA PRO A 239 -19.54 -6.30 8.83
C PRO A 239 -18.94 -7.62 8.34
N THR A 240 -19.12 -7.93 7.06
CA THR A 240 -18.73 -9.22 6.47
C THR A 240 -17.22 -9.34 6.32
N ILE A 241 -16.51 -8.25 5.98
CA ILE A 241 -15.04 -8.23 5.94
C ILE A 241 -14.47 -8.48 7.34
N LEU A 242 -15.02 -7.84 8.38
CA LEU A 242 -14.53 -8.03 9.74
C LEU A 242 -14.80 -9.44 10.26
N GLU A 243 -15.97 -10.00 9.97
CA GLU A 243 -16.25 -11.40 10.29
C GLU A 243 -15.24 -12.35 9.59
N ALA A 244 -15.06 -12.21 8.28
CA ALA A 244 -14.13 -13.03 7.51
C ALA A 244 -12.67 -12.87 7.96
N ALA A 245 -12.26 -11.64 8.30
CA ALA A 245 -10.93 -11.37 8.84
C ALA A 245 -10.70 -12.11 10.17
N LYS A 246 -11.70 -12.10 11.07
CA LYS A 246 -11.62 -12.83 12.34
C LYS A 246 -11.58 -14.33 12.13
N GLN A 247 -12.42 -14.87 11.25
CA GLN A 247 -12.43 -16.30 10.92
C GLN A 247 -11.10 -16.77 10.34
N ALA A 248 -10.43 -15.92 9.55
CA ALA A 248 -9.08 -16.18 9.03
C ALA A 248 -7.97 -16.00 10.08
N GLY A 249 -8.27 -15.67 11.34
CA GLY A 249 -7.27 -15.57 12.40
C GLY A 249 -6.61 -14.20 12.57
N ALA A 250 -7.16 -13.13 11.98
CA ALA A 250 -6.65 -11.78 12.24
C ALA A 250 -6.79 -11.41 13.72
N ILE A 251 -5.74 -10.78 14.27
CA ILE A 251 -5.71 -10.27 15.64
C ILE A 251 -6.47 -8.95 15.75
N THR A 252 -6.29 -8.08 14.76
CA THR A 252 -6.84 -6.73 14.77
C THR A 252 -7.29 -6.31 13.38
N ALA A 253 -8.23 -5.36 13.32
CA ALA A 253 -8.61 -4.72 12.08
C ALA A 253 -8.69 -3.19 12.23
N ASN A 254 -8.29 -2.48 11.18
CA ASN A 254 -8.36 -1.03 11.08
C ASN A 254 -8.89 -0.61 9.70
N TYR A 255 -9.33 0.63 9.58
CA TYR A 255 -9.76 1.19 8.30
C TYR A 255 -9.18 2.59 8.08
N VAL A 256 -9.18 3.01 6.82
CA VAL A 256 -8.89 4.38 6.40
C VAL A 256 -9.96 4.77 5.38
N LEU A 257 -10.60 5.94 5.55
CA LEU A 257 -11.50 6.45 4.53
C LEU A 257 -10.73 6.79 3.24
N LEU A 258 -11.43 6.74 2.12
CA LEU A 258 -10.91 7.17 0.83
C LEU A 258 -10.25 8.56 0.93
N ARG A 259 -9.08 8.64 0.30
CA ARG A 259 -8.26 9.84 0.17
C ARG A 259 -8.02 10.08 -1.31
N LEU A 260 -8.31 11.29 -1.76
CA LEU A 260 -8.17 11.71 -3.14
C LEU A 260 -7.22 12.92 -3.26
N PRO A 261 -5.96 12.83 -2.79
CA PRO A 261 -5.06 13.96 -2.86
C PRO A 261 -4.63 14.21 -4.31
N LEU A 262 -4.66 15.48 -4.72
CA LEU A 262 -4.05 15.93 -5.98
C LEU A 262 -4.56 15.09 -7.17
N THR A 263 -3.66 14.58 -8.00
CA THR A 263 -3.93 13.80 -9.22
C THR A 263 -4.67 12.48 -8.96
N VAL A 264 -4.84 12.05 -7.70
CA VAL A 264 -5.65 10.86 -7.37
C VAL A 264 -7.14 11.12 -7.58
N GLU A 265 -7.62 12.34 -7.29
CA GLU A 265 -9.02 12.71 -7.47
C GLU A 265 -9.50 12.52 -8.92
N PRO A 266 -8.89 13.15 -9.95
CA PRO A 266 -9.32 12.97 -11.32
C PRO A 266 -9.20 11.52 -11.80
N VAL A 267 -8.16 10.79 -11.36
CA VAL A 267 -8.01 9.36 -11.70
C VAL A 267 -9.15 8.52 -11.13
N PHE A 268 -9.54 8.76 -9.87
CA PHE A 268 -10.62 8.02 -9.24
C PHE A 268 -11.99 8.37 -9.84
N VAL A 269 -12.24 9.66 -10.10
CA VAL A 269 -13.48 10.13 -10.73
C VAL A 269 -13.64 9.52 -12.12
N GLU A 270 -12.61 9.58 -12.96
CA GLU A 270 -12.59 8.95 -14.29
C GLU A 270 -12.87 7.45 -14.19
N TRP A 271 -12.14 6.75 -13.32
CA TRP A 271 -12.31 5.32 -13.12
C TRP A 271 -13.75 4.98 -12.73
N LEU A 272 -14.34 5.75 -11.81
CA LEU A 272 -15.69 5.51 -11.30
C LEU A 272 -16.75 5.77 -12.38
N GLN A 273 -16.61 6.84 -13.17
CA GLN A 273 -17.51 7.15 -14.28
C GLN A 273 -17.45 6.09 -15.37
N ARG A 274 -16.25 5.62 -15.73
CA ARG A 274 -16.05 4.61 -16.75
C ARG A 274 -16.53 3.22 -16.33
N THR A 275 -16.26 2.82 -15.09
CA THR A 275 -16.53 1.44 -14.63
C THR A 275 -17.88 1.27 -13.95
N ARG A 276 -18.43 2.34 -13.35
CA ARG A 276 -19.69 2.33 -12.59
C ARG A 276 -20.51 3.61 -12.86
N PRO A 277 -20.85 3.93 -14.12
CA PRO A 277 -21.51 5.19 -14.48
C PRO A 277 -22.78 5.46 -13.66
N ASN A 278 -23.62 4.43 -13.50
CA ASN A 278 -24.91 4.51 -12.78
C ASN A 278 -24.78 4.72 -11.26
N HIS A 279 -23.58 4.53 -10.69
CA HIS A 279 -23.32 4.73 -9.26
C HIS A 279 -22.42 5.94 -8.98
N SER A 280 -21.87 6.57 -10.02
CA SER A 280 -20.81 7.55 -9.88
C SER A 280 -21.24 8.76 -9.06
N GLU A 281 -22.35 9.41 -9.42
CA GLU A 281 -22.91 10.55 -8.69
C GLU A 281 -23.20 10.22 -7.22
N LYS A 282 -23.79 9.05 -6.96
CA LYS A 282 -24.09 8.59 -5.60
C LYS A 282 -22.81 8.45 -4.77
N VAL A 283 -21.80 7.76 -5.30
CA VAL A 283 -20.54 7.52 -4.58
C VAL A 283 -19.82 8.85 -4.34
N LEU A 284 -19.72 9.73 -5.33
CA LEU A 284 -19.09 11.04 -5.18
C LEU A 284 -19.83 11.91 -4.16
N GLY A 285 -21.15 11.94 -4.20
CA GLY A 285 -21.96 12.64 -3.19
C GLY A 285 -21.71 12.12 -1.77
N ARG A 286 -21.63 10.79 -1.59
CA ARG A 286 -21.29 10.20 -0.27
C ARG A 286 -19.86 10.50 0.16
N VAL A 287 -18.89 10.55 -0.76
CA VAL A 287 -17.53 11.00 -0.44
C VAL A 287 -17.55 12.45 0.03
N GLN A 288 -18.30 13.33 -0.64
CA GLN A 288 -18.45 14.74 -0.25
C GLN A 288 -19.09 14.92 1.14
N GLU A 289 -20.09 14.10 1.48
CA GLU A 289 -20.70 14.09 2.82
C GLU A 289 -19.70 13.77 3.94
N THR A 290 -18.63 13.01 3.65
CA THR A 290 -17.56 12.71 4.62
C THR A 290 -16.47 13.79 4.72
N ARG A 291 -16.61 14.89 3.98
CA ARG A 291 -15.56 15.88 3.69
C ARG A 291 -16.08 17.31 3.57
N GLY A 292 -17.25 17.62 4.13
CA GLY A 292 -17.81 18.98 4.10
C GLY A 292 -18.09 19.51 2.68
N GLY A 293 -18.50 18.64 1.76
CA GLY A 293 -18.84 19.02 0.37
C GLY A 293 -17.68 18.89 -0.63
N GLN A 294 -16.45 18.63 -0.17
CA GLN A 294 -15.28 18.43 -1.03
C GLN A 294 -14.99 16.95 -1.28
N LEU A 295 -14.23 16.59 -2.32
CA LEU A 295 -13.84 15.19 -2.54
C LEU A 295 -12.62 14.75 -1.70
N ASN A 296 -11.85 15.71 -1.17
CA ASN A 296 -10.65 15.43 -0.39
C ASN A 296 -10.45 16.47 0.72
N SER A 297 -9.85 16.05 1.84
CA SER A 297 -9.32 16.93 2.88
C SER A 297 -7.86 16.54 3.12
N ALA A 298 -6.97 17.55 3.18
CA ALA A 298 -5.56 17.37 3.50
C ALA A 298 -5.25 17.55 4.99
N ALA A 299 -6.22 18.00 5.79
CA ALA A 299 -6.03 18.32 7.20
C ALA A 299 -5.66 17.06 8.02
N TRP A 300 -4.70 17.22 8.93
CA TRP A 300 -4.35 16.19 9.90
C TRP A 300 -5.55 15.83 10.77
N GLY A 301 -5.65 14.57 11.18
CA GLY A 301 -6.80 14.04 11.93
C GLY A 301 -8.04 13.78 11.07
N GLU A 302 -8.29 14.59 10.03
CA GLU A 302 -9.45 14.44 9.16
C GLU A 302 -9.19 13.53 7.97
N ARG A 303 -8.06 13.71 7.28
CA ARG A 303 -7.81 13.08 5.97
C ARG A 303 -7.96 11.55 5.95
N MET A 304 -7.74 10.85 7.05
CA MET A 304 -7.95 9.39 7.13
C MET A 304 -9.29 8.96 7.73
N ARG A 305 -9.99 9.86 8.44
CA ARG A 305 -11.19 9.54 9.25
C ARG A 305 -12.48 10.11 8.71
N GLY A 306 -12.40 11.22 7.97
CA GLY A 306 -13.56 12.01 7.52
C GLY A 306 -14.19 12.83 8.65
N THR A 307 -15.15 13.65 8.26
CA THR A 307 -15.97 14.49 9.12
C THR A 307 -17.44 14.37 8.72
N GLY A 308 -18.36 14.76 9.60
CA GLY A 308 -19.80 14.73 9.33
C GLY A 308 -20.48 13.38 9.62
N ILE A 309 -21.81 13.39 9.50
CA ILE A 309 -22.68 12.29 9.94
C ILE A 309 -22.33 10.97 9.24
N MET A 310 -22.06 10.99 7.93
CA MET A 310 -21.72 9.80 7.17
C MET A 310 -20.40 9.17 7.66
N ALA A 311 -19.38 9.98 7.94
CA ALA A 311 -18.11 9.49 8.49
C ALA A 311 -18.30 8.91 9.91
N ASP A 312 -19.15 9.53 10.72
CA ASP A 312 -19.49 9.07 12.06
C ASP A 312 -20.27 7.74 12.05
N GLN A 313 -21.18 7.56 11.09
CA GLN A 313 -21.90 6.31 10.86
C GLN A 313 -20.95 5.18 10.47
N ILE A 314 -20.07 5.41 9.48
CA ILE A 314 -19.04 4.44 9.08
C ILE A 314 -18.15 4.07 10.27
N ARG A 315 -17.69 5.06 11.03
CA ARG A 315 -16.84 4.85 12.21
C ARG A 315 -17.56 3.99 13.26
N SER A 316 -18.82 4.32 13.56
CA SER A 316 -19.63 3.61 14.55
C SER A 316 -19.88 2.17 14.11
N LEU A 317 -20.24 1.96 12.83
CA LEU A 317 -20.44 0.64 12.26
C LEU A 317 -19.15 -0.20 12.38
N PHE A 318 -18.01 0.35 11.97
CA PHE A 318 -16.73 -0.33 12.07
C PHE A 318 -16.37 -0.69 13.51
N GLN A 319 -16.54 0.25 14.46
CA GLN A 319 -16.22 0.01 15.87
C GLN A 319 -17.09 -1.10 16.49
N VAL A 320 -18.41 -1.07 16.23
CA VAL A 320 -19.35 -2.08 16.74
C VAL A 320 -18.97 -3.48 16.25
N PHE A 321 -18.72 -3.65 14.95
CA PHE A 321 -18.37 -4.96 14.40
C PHE A 321 -16.95 -5.38 14.75
N ARG A 322 -16.01 -4.45 14.86
CA ARG A 322 -14.63 -4.72 15.33
C ARG A 322 -14.64 -5.29 16.74
N GLN A 323 -15.42 -4.70 17.66
CA GLN A 323 -15.59 -5.20 19.02
C GLN A 323 -16.35 -6.53 19.04
N LYS A 324 -17.47 -6.62 18.30
CA LYS A 324 -18.28 -7.84 18.19
C LYS A 324 -17.45 -9.08 17.80
N HIS A 325 -16.50 -8.91 16.88
CA HIS A 325 -15.64 -10.00 16.40
C HIS A 325 -14.31 -10.10 17.17
N GLY A 326 -14.06 -9.29 18.21
CA GLY A 326 -12.81 -9.32 18.98
C GLY A 326 -11.58 -8.98 18.12
N LEU A 327 -11.74 -8.08 17.16
CA LEU A 327 -10.69 -7.49 16.32
C LEU A 327 -10.19 -6.15 16.89
N ASP A 328 -10.57 -5.84 18.13
CA ASP A 328 -10.12 -4.69 18.88
C ASP A 328 -8.87 -4.94 19.73
N ALA A 329 -8.38 -6.18 19.74
CA ALA A 329 -7.13 -6.55 20.36
C ALA A 329 -5.95 -5.74 19.79
N LYS A 330 -4.93 -5.55 20.64
CA LYS A 330 -3.67 -4.93 20.27
C LYS A 330 -2.74 -5.98 19.66
N MET A 331 -1.97 -5.59 18.66
CA MET A 331 -0.82 -6.39 18.24
C MET A 331 0.15 -6.58 19.42
N PRO A 332 0.92 -7.68 19.46
CA PRO A 332 1.97 -7.85 20.45
C PRO A 332 2.97 -6.70 20.39
N ALA A 333 3.59 -6.36 21.50
CA ALA A 333 4.64 -5.33 21.51
C ALA A 333 5.87 -5.85 20.76
N TYR A 334 6.45 -5.00 19.89
CA TYR A 334 7.73 -5.28 19.25
C TYR A 334 8.84 -5.44 20.29
N ASN A 335 9.79 -6.31 20.00
CA ASN A 335 10.96 -6.52 20.85
C ASN A 335 12.18 -5.78 20.27
N CYS A 336 12.37 -4.52 20.67
CA CYS A 336 13.52 -3.73 20.22
C CYS A 336 14.84 -4.10 20.91
N ASP A 337 14.79 -4.81 22.04
CA ASP A 337 15.96 -5.12 22.88
C ASP A 337 16.89 -6.15 22.24
N LEU A 338 16.40 -6.88 21.25
CA LEU A 338 17.15 -7.92 20.54
C LEU A 338 18.03 -7.39 19.41
N PHE A 339 17.90 -6.11 19.07
CA PHE A 339 18.60 -5.52 17.92
C PHE A 339 20.11 -5.68 18.02
N GLU A 340 20.71 -6.14 16.94
CA GLU A 340 22.15 -6.21 16.76
C GLU A 340 22.53 -5.45 15.48
N PRO A 341 23.46 -4.47 15.54
CA PRO A 341 23.88 -3.78 14.32
C PRO A 341 24.57 -4.79 13.36
N PRO A 342 24.47 -4.57 12.04
CA PRO A 342 25.04 -5.48 11.06
C PRO A 342 26.55 -5.63 11.25
N ARG A 343 27.03 -6.86 11.07
CA ARG A 343 28.45 -7.18 11.20
C ARG A 343 29.26 -6.45 10.11
N PRO A 344 30.36 -5.78 10.43
CA PRO A 344 31.23 -5.19 9.43
C PRO A 344 31.72 -6.25 8.43
N LYS A 345 31.56 -6.00 7.12
CA LYS A 345 32.06 -6.90 6.06
C LYS A 345 33.60 -6.97 6.03
N SER A 346 34.28 -5.92 6.47
CA SER A 346 35.71 -5.94 6.81
C SER A 346 35.82 -6.21 8.31
N GLY A 347 36.60 -7.20 8.74
CA GLY A 347 36.75 -7.60 10.15
C GLY A 347 37.37 -6.56 11.12
N GLN A 348 37.14 -5.28 10.88
CA GLN A 348 37.51 -4.18 11.75
C GLN A 348 36.48 -4.10 12.89
N LEU A 349 36.88 -4.57 14.06
CA LEU A 349 36.13 -4.43 15.30
C LEU A 349 35.78 -2.94 15.51
N ARG A 350 34.52 -2.65 15.84
CA ARG A 350 34.12 -1.31 16.29
C ARG A 350 34.88 -1.04 17.59
N LEU A 351 35.82 -0.09 17.56
CA LEU A 351 36.41 0.44 18.78
C LEU A 351 35.31 1.19 19.54
N PHE A 352 35.27 0.90 20.85
CA PHE A 352 34.20 1.09 21.84
C PHE A 352 33.46 2.42 21.80
#